data_AF-A0A7Y5K8J8-F1
#
_entry.id   AF-A0A7Y5K8J8-F1
#
_cell.length_a   1.000
_cell.length_b   1.000
_cell.length_c   1.000
_cell.angle_alpha   90.00
_cell.angle_beta   90.00
_cell.angle_gamma   90.00
#
_symmetry.space_group_name_H-M   'P 1'
#
loop_
_entity.id
_entity.type
_entity.pdbx_description
1 polymer ?
#
loop_
_entity_poly.entity_id
_entity_poly.type
_entity_poly.pdbx_seq_one_letter_code
_entity_poly.pdbx_strand_id
1 'polypeptide(L)' 'MFGSYARGTQRDDSDLDLSVVKDSPLPRYKRGREIRKHLRRLKVPIDLVVYTKEELARWREMKTAFITTAVETGVVLYE' A
#
# COMPACT_ATOMS: atom_id res chain seq x y z
N MET A 1 -5.45 2.28 1.79
CA MET A 1 -5.57 0.90 2.29
C MET A 1 -6.18 0.05 1.21
N PHE A 2 -5.70 -1.17 1.00
CA PHE A 2 -6.29 -2.11 0.04
C PHE A 2 -6.59 -3.44 0.76
N GLY A 3 -6.89 -4.51 0.01
CA GLY A 3 -6.99 -5.86 0.57
C GLY A 3 -8.33 -6.18 1.24
N SER A 4 -8.32 -7.12 2.19
CA SER A 4 -9.54 -7.59 2.87
C SER A 4 -10.21 -6.50 3.71
N TYR A 5 -9.42 -5.67 4.39
CA TYR A 5 -9.92 -4.52 5.15
C TYR A 5 -10.59 -3.47 4.28
N ALA A 6 -10.07 -3.19 3.08
CA ALA A 6 -10.73 -2.27 2.14
C ALA A 6 -12.05 -2.85 1.58
N ARG A 7 -12.16 -4.18 1.48
CA ARG A 7 -13.34 -4.89 0.96
C ARG A 7 -14.37 -5.27 2.03
N GLY A 8 -14.08 -5.07 3.31
CA GLY A 8 -14.95 -5.48 4.42
C GLY A 8 -15.02 -7.00 4.65
N THR A 9 -14.08 -7.77 4.11
CA THR A 9 -14.03 -9.24 4.20
C THR A 9 -12.89 -9.76 5.09
N GLN A 10 -12.33 -8.88 5.91
CA GLN A 10 -11.29 -9.22 6.87
C GLN A 10 -11.77 -10.21 7.95
N ARG A 11 -10.84 -11.02 8.43
CA ARG A 11 -10.96 -11.92 9.58
C ARG A 11 -10.02 -11.45 10.70
N ASP A 12 -10.16 -12.00 11.89
CA ASP A 12 -9.36 -11.63 13.07
C ASP A 12 -7.85 -11.83 12.87
N ASP A 13 -7.46 -12.71 11.95
CA ASP A 13 -6.08 -13.02 11.58
C ASP A 13 -5.59 -12.27 10.33
N SER A 14 -6.38 -11.34 9.79
CA SER A 14 -6.04 -10.64 8.55
C SER A 14 -5.00 -9.55 8.75
N ASP A 15 -4.07 -9.48 7.81
CA ASP A 15 -3.04 -8.45 7.74
C ASP A 15 -3.61 -7.10 7.27
N LEU A 16 -2.98 -6.00 7.70
CA LEU A 16 -3.32 -4.66 7.24
C LEU A 16 -2.51 -4.31 5.99
N ASP A 17 -3.21 -4.18 4.87
CA ASP A 17 -2.66 -3.87 3.56
C ASP A 17 -2.60 -2.35 3.29
N LEU A 18 -1.40 -1.79 3.30
CA LEU A 18 -1.15 -0.36 3.12
C LEU A 18 -0.34 -0.07 1.85
N SER A 19 -0.88 0.79 1.00
CA SER A 19 -0.17 1.39 -0.13
C SER A 19 0.02 2.87 0.16
N VAL A 20 1.26 3.36 0.07
CA VAL A 20 1.62 4.77 0.27
C VAL A 20 2.20 5.30 -1.04
N VAL A 21 1.65 6.41 -1.51
CA VAL A 21 2.18 7.14 -2.68
C VAL A 21 3.03 8.29 -2.16
N LYS A 22 4.34 8.23 -2.37
CA LYS A 22 5.30 9.24 -1.92
C LYS A 22 6.48 9.31 -2.88
N ASP A 23 6.81 10.52 -3.31
CA ASP A 23 7.98 10.77 -4.15
C ASP A 23 9.26 10.42 -3.37
N SER A 24 10.16 9.66 -3.99
CA SER A 24 11.36 9.16 -3.33
C SER A 24 12.45 8.77 -4.32
N PRO A 25 13.69 9.22 -4.12
CA PRO A 25 14.84 8.81 -4.94
C PRO A 25 15.33 7.39 -4.62
N LEU A 26 14.91 6.81 -3.49
CA LEU A 26 15.31 5.47 -3.09
C LEU A 26 14.71 4.39 -4.01
N PRO A 27 15.41 3.26 -4.20
CA PRO A 27 14.83 2.11 -4.89
C PRO A 27 13.66 1.54 -4.10
N ARG A 28 12.65 1.00 -4.81
CA ARG A 28 11.37 0.51 -4.27
C ARG A 28 11.49 -0.28 -2.96
N TYR A 29 12.40 -1.25 -2.89
CA TYR A 29 12.60 -2.13 -1.73
C TYR A 29 13.10 -1.39 -0.46
N LYS A 30 13.66 -0.18 -0.59
CA LYS A 30 14.13 0.63 0.54
C LYS A 30 13.09 1.64 1.03
N ARG A 31 12.13 2.03 0.20
CA ARG A 31 11.19 3.13 0.50
C ARG A 31 10.32 2.87 1.73
N GLY A 32 9.89 1.63 1.92
CA GLY A 32 9.07 1.24 3.07
C GLY A 32 9.81 1.12 4.40
N ARG A 33 11.16 1.19 4.43
CA ARG A 33 11.93 0.89 5.65
C ARG A 33 11.63 1.85 6.79
N GLU A 34 11.56 3.14 6.50
CA GLU A 34 11.26 4.18 7.51
C GLU A 34 9.85 3.99 8.08
N ILE A 35 8.86 3.91 7.19
CA ILE A 35 7.44 3.73 7.58
C ILE A 35 7.27 2.45 8.41
N ARG A 36 7.87 1.33 7.98
CA ARG A 36 7.83 0.07 8.75
C ARG A 36 8.41 0.20 10.16
N LYS A 37 9.41 1.06 10.39
CA LYS A 37 9.94 1.31 11.75
C LYS A 37 8.90 1.98 12.64
N HIS A 38 8.13 2.93 12.12
CA HIS A 38 7.05 3.60 12.87
C HIS A 38 5.87 2.66 13.13
N LEU A 39 5.50 1.85 12.14
CA LEU A 39 4.38 0.92 12.24
C LEU A 39 4.64 -0.28 13.17
N ARG A 40 5.91 -0.63 13.42
CA ARG A 40 6.29 -1.77 14.29
C ARG A 40 5.64 -1.73 15.69
N ARG A 41 5.26 -0.55 16.18
CA ARG A 41 4.61 -0.38 17.49
C ARG A 41 3.17 -0.92 17.53
N LEU A 42 2.52 -1.10 16.39
CA LEU A 42 1.11 -1.51 16.30
C LEU A 42 0.91 -3.00 16.61
N LYS A 43 1.97 -3.82 16.59
CA LYS A 43 1.94 -5.27 16.88
C LYS A 43 0.88 -6.06 16.07
N VAL A 44 0.48 -5.55 14.92
CA VAL A 44 -0.37 -6.26 13.95
C VAL A 44 0.46 -6.59 12.71
N PRO A 45 0.11 -7.66 11.97
CA PRO A 45 0.69 -7.91 10.66
C PRO A 45 0.36 -6.76 9.69
N ILE A 46 1.36 -6.22 9.00
CA ILE A 46 1.19 -5.11 8.07
C ILE A 46 2.01 -5.35 6.80
N ASP A 47 1.32 -5.36 5.68
CA ASP A 47 1.92 -5.35 4.36
C ASP A 47 1.94 -3.94 3.79
N LEU A 48 3.16 -3.38 3.70
CA LEU A 48 3.39 -2.03 3.22
C LEU A 48 4.07 -2.04 1.84
N VAL A 49 3.44 -1.39 0.87
CA VAL A 49 4.03 -1.08 -0.42
C VAL A 49 4.10 0.43 -0.62
N VAL A 50 5.23 0.92 -1.13
CA VAL A 50 5.44 2.35 -1.38
C VAL A 50 5.71 2.59 -2.86
N TYR A 51 4.85 3.38 -3.48
CA TYR A 51 4.93 3.79 -4.88
C TYR A 51 5.28 5.27 -4.99
N THR A 52 5.94 5.63 -6.07
CA THR A 52 6.07 7.02 -6.51
C THR A 52 4.88 7.41 -7.39
N LYS A 53 4.64 8.70 -7.58
CA LYS A 53 3.59 9.17 -8.48
C LYS A 53 3.85 8.76 -9.92
N GLU A 54 5.11 8.74 -10.35
CA GLU A 54 5.52 8.33 -11.69
C GLU A 54 5.24 6.85 -11.94
N GLU A 55 5.53 5.99 -10.96
CA GLU A 55 5.18 4.57 -11.04
C GLU A 55 3.66 4.39 -11.10
N LEU A 56 2.91 5.10 -10.26
CA LEU A 56 1.45 5.03 -10.28
C LEU A 56 0.88 5.45 -11.65
N ALA A 57 1.38 6.55 -12.21
CA ALA A 57 0.98 7.03 -13.53
C ALA A 57 1.29 6.00 -14.64
N ARG A 58 2.46 5.36 -14.57
CA ARG A 58 2.89 4.35 -15.56
C ARG A 58 1.99 3.12 -15.60
N TRP A 59 1.47 2.70 -14.45
CA TRP A 59 0.65 1.48 -14.36
C TRP A 59 -0.86 1.76 -14.48
N ARG A 60 -1.29 3.02 -14.47
CA ARG A 60 -2.70 3.44 -14.44
C ARG A 60 -3.58 2.76 -15.50
N GLU A 61 -3.06 2.50 -16.69
CA GLU A 61 -3.80 1.86 -17.78
C GLU A 61 -3.75 0.32 -17.76
N MET A 62 -2.81 -0.26 -17.01
CA MET A 62 -2.66 -1.70 -16.88
C MET A 62 -3.54 -2.22 -15.74
N LYS A 63 -4.76 -2.63 -16.08
CA LYS A 63 -5.76 -3.15 -15.12
C LYS A 63 -5.31 -4.41 -14.37
N THR A 64 -4.41 -5.20 -14.95
CA THR A 64 -3.83 -6.39 -14.31
C THR A 64 -2.68 -6.07 -13.36
N ALA A 65 -2.21 -4.81 -13.34
CA ALA A 65 -1.17 -4.40 -12.41
C ALA A 65 -1.75 -4.25 -11.00
N PHE A 66 -1.06 -4.83 -10.03
CA PHE A 66 -1.45 -4.81 -8.61
C PHE A 66 -1.80 -3.40 -8.10
N ILE A 67 -0.99 -2.39 -8.45
CA ILE A 67 -1.21 -1.02 -7.96
C ILE A 67 -2.48 -0.39 -8.52
N THR A 68 -2.84 -0.72 -9.76
CA THR A 68 -4.06 -0.24 -10.40
C THR A 68 -5.27 -0.79 -9.66
N THR A 69 -5.31 -2.11 -9.45
CA THR A 69 -6.38 -2.75 -8.67
C THR A 69 -6.42 -2.24 -7.22
N ALA A 70 -5.26 -2.06 -6.57
CA ALA A 70 -5.17 -1.58 -5.20
C ALA A 70 -5.67 -0.14 -5.02
N VAL A 71 -5.54 0.70 -6.05
CA VAL A 71 -6.06 2.08 -6.06
C VAL A 71 -7.55 2.09 -6.39
N GLU A 72 -8.01 1.28 -7.34
CA GLU A 72 -9.43 1.19 -7.72
C GLU A 72 -10.31 0.60 -6.61
N THR A 73 -9.82 -0.42 -5.91
CA THR A 73 -10.57 -1.12 -4.85
C THR A 73 -10.21 -0.65 -3.44
N GLY A 74 -9.22 0.22 -3.32
CA GLY A 74 -8.71 0.70 -2.05
C GLY A 74 -9.58 1.78 -1.42
N VAL A 75 -9.41 1.94 -0.11
CA VAL A 75 -9.98 3.06 0.66
C VAL A 75 -8.87 4.06 0.96
N VAL A 76 -9.11 5.33 0.64
CA VAL A 76 -8.21 6.44 1.00
C VAL A 76 -8.27 6.66 2.50
N LEU A 77 -7.13 6.57 3.18
CA LEU A 77 -7.02 6.84 4.62
C LEU A 77 -6.56 8.27 4.92
N TYR A 78 -5.80 8.88 4.01
CA TYR A 78 -5.16 10.19 4.15
C TYR A 78 -4.74 10.73 2.78
N GLU A 79 -4.83 12.05 2.57
CA GLU A 79 -4.37 12.78 1.37
C GLU A 79 -3.52 14.01 1.77
#